data_AF-A0A352WHV7-F1
#
_entry.id   AF-A0A352WHV7-F1
#
_cell.length_a   1.000
_cell.length_b   1.000
_cell.length_c   1.000
_cell.angle_alpha   90.00
_cell.angle_beta   90.00
_cell.angle_gamma   90.00
#
_symmetry.space_group_name_H-M   'P 1'
#
loop_
_entity.id
_entity.type
_entity.pdbx_description
1 polymer ?
#
loop_
_entity_poly.entity_id
_entity_poly.type
_entity_poly.pdbx_seq_one_letter_code
_entity_poly.pdbx_strand_id
1 'polypeptide(L)'
;MKSPLVKRLSRELKKDFKKNLIIFLILFLTIGFVSGMYVANNSMLTSAREAFTKYNVEDGHFNLSKEADDELIKRIEENGVTLYQQFYKDFTETNDKTKDTDDAVIARVFKVRDKVNKASLLKGRLPEKDGEIAIDRMHADNSSLKVGDNLYLDGKPFKITGLIAMSDYSTLYKNNSDTMFDALTFDVAVITESQYDAMDADETIQYAWLYDKKPQDDEGKKKAGDEFANKLGELTMPTLFDADPSNDIKVEDYVPEYVNQAIHFATDDFDNDKSICFYLLVILMVIFAFIFAININNKIEDDSVVIGTLRASGYTRRELLRHYMSLPVIVTLCAALAGNIGGYTVFKNIVVSMYYNSYSLPTYKTIWNSEAFFLTTLVPVSLMLVINYVMIRKKLFLSPLRFLRHDLRMSKRKKAVKLPHWRFFSRFRIRNVLNNISSYLVLFIGTCFVMILLLFSIGMPDTLDKYMTDAPKQMYAQYQYFLRSTIDLSGNEITTSNPDAEKACVSTLITIDDPHVGEEIMVVGYNENSKYIKISQELNANEIYVSEPYADKFGLEEGDVITLKEQFTSSKYDFKIKGIYDYMGSLIVFMP
;
A
#
# COMPACT_ATOMS: atom_id res chain seq x y z
N MET A 1 50.89 -27.27 -13.94
CA MET A 1 50.70 -27.36 -12.47
C MET A 1 49.48 -26.56 -12.06
N LYS A 2 48.54 -27.10 -11.26
CA LYS A 2 47.39 -26.32 -10.76
C LYS A 2 47.91 -25.15 -9.92
N SER A 3 47.49 -23.92 -10.24
CA SER A 3 47.92 -22.71 -9.54
C SER A 3 47.73 -22.87 -8.02
N PRO A 4 48.76 -22.58 -7.19
CA PRO A 4 48.67 -22.67 -5.74
C PRO A 4 47.56 -21.77 -5.17
N LEU A 5 47.21 -20.68 -5.86
CA LEU A 5 46.08 -19.81 -5.51
C LEU A 5 44.74 -20.55 -5.51
N VAL A 6 44.53 -21.47 -6.46
CA VAL A 6 43.29 -22.26 -6.55
C VAL A 6 43.21 -23.27 -5.41
N LYS A 7 44.33 -23.93 -5.07
CA LYS A 7 44.38 -24.86 -3.92
C LYS A 7 44.22 -24.13 -2.58
N ARG A 8 44.65 -22.87 -2.50
CA ARG A 8 44.55 -22.04 -1.31
C ARG A 8 43.11 -21.62 -1.02
N LEU A 9 42.32 -21.33 -2.06
CA LEU A 9 40.92 -20.89 -1.93
C LEU A 9 40.06 -21.84 -1.08
N SER A 10 40.14 -23.14 -1.34
CA SER A 10 39.34 -24.13 -0.60
C SER A 10 39.75 -24.26 0.87
N ARG A 11 41.04 -24.09 1.17
CA ARG A 11 41.55 -24.06 2.55
C ARG A 11 41.08 -22.82 3.29
N GLU A 12 41.04 -21.68 2.62
CA GLU A 12 40.56 -20.43 3.19
C GLU A 12 39.06 -20.44 3.46
N LEU A 13 38.27 -20.98 2.52
CA LEU A 13 36.84 -21.22 2.73
C LEU A 13 36.56 -22.06 3.97
N LYS A 14 37.36 -23.11 4.21
CA LYS A 14 37.25 -23.96 5.40
C LYS A 14 37.70 -23.23 6.68
N LYS A 15 38.80 -22.48 6.63
CA LYS A 15 39.31 -21.73 7.79
C LYS A 15 38.31 -20.68 8.27
N ASP A 16 37.73 -19.93 7.34
CA ASP A 16 36.82 -18.81 7.63
C ASP A 16 35.34 -19.22 7.46
N PHE A 17 35.03 -20.52 7.52
CA PHE A 17 33.72 -21.08 7.15
C PHE A 17 32.55 -20.44 7.91
N LYS A 18 32.64 -20.32 9.25
CA LYS A 18 31.57 -19.75 10.08
C LYS A 18 31.21 -18.34 9.65
N LYS A 19 32.22 -17.51 9.37
CA LYS A 19 32.03 -16.12 8.92
C LYS A 19 31.37 -16.07 7.55
N ASN A 20 31.87 -16.88 6.61
CA ASN A 20 31.34 -16.94 5.25
C ASN A 20 29.90 -17.48 5.24
N LEU A 21 29.59 -18.44 6.12
CA LEU A 21 28.25 -19.02 6.28
C LEU A 21 27.26 -17.97 6.78
N ILE A 22 27.61 -17.17 7.80
CA ILE A 22 26.72 -16.12 8.32
C ILE A 22 26.40 -15.11 7.22
N ILE A 23 27.40 -14.65 6.48
CA ILE A 23 27.17 -13.69 5.39
C ILE A 23 26.34 -14.34 4.27
N PHE A 24 26.63 -15.60 3.93
CA PHE A 24 25.83 -16.35 2.96
C PHE A 24 24.36 -16.44 3.40
N LEU A 25 24.07 -16.79 4.66
CA LEU A 25 22.71 -16.95 5.15
C LEU A 25 21.92 -15.64 5.10
N ILE A 26 22.57 -14.52 5.48
CA ILE A 26 21.90 -13.22 5.42
C ILE A 26 21.65 -12.81 3.97
N LEU A 27 22.64 -12.95 3.08
CA LEU A 27 22.46 -12.68 1.66
C LEU A 27 21.39 -13.58 1.04
N PHE A 28 21.36 -14.86 1.40
CA PHE A 28 20.34 -15.81 0.97
C PHE A 28 18.94 -15.36 1.39
N LEU A 29 18.78 -14.92 2.64
CA LEU A 29 17.48 -14.47 3.16
C LEU A 29 17.06 -13.15 2.49
N THR A 30 17.95 -12.17 2.38
CA THR A 30 17.65 -10.89 1.72
C THR A 30 17.32 -11.09 0.24
N ILE A 31 18.17 -11.80 -0.51
CA ILE A 31 17.95 -12.05 -1.94
C ILE A 31 16.72 -12.94 -2.15
N GLY A 32 16.54 -13.97 -1.32
CA GLY A 32 15.42 -14.89 -1.43
C GLY A 32 14.08 -14.24 -1.10
N PHE A 33 14.02 -13.44 -0.04
CA PHE A 33 12.81 -12.68 0.30
C PHE A 33 12.45 -11.68 -0.80
N VAL A 34 13.41 -10.87 -1.26
CA VAL A 34 13.16 -9.88 -2.34
C VAL A 34 12.84 -10.57 -3.67
N SER A 35 13.46 -11.71 -3.98
CA SER A 35 13.10 -12.51 -5.15
C SER A 35 11.68 -13.06 -5.03
N GLY A 36 11.32 -13.64 -3.88
CA GLY A 36 9.97 -14.13 -3.61
C GLY A 36 8.93 -13.02 -3.71
N MET A 37 9.26 -11.84 -3.20
CA MET A 37 8.45 -10.62 -3.28
C MET A 37 8.16 -10.25 -4.72
N TYR A 38 9.19 -10.08 -5.55
CA TYR A 38 9.02 -9.72 -6.96
C TYR A 38 8.27 -10.80 -7.76
N VAL A 39 8.52 -12.08 -7.48
CA VAL A 39 7.84 -13.19 -8.18
C VAL A 39 6.36 -13.23 -7.80
N ALA A 40 6.03 -13.18 -6.51
CA ALA A 40 4.67 -13.14 -6.01
C ALA A 40 3.91 -11.95 -6.59
N ASN A 41 4.46 -10.75 -6.40
CA ASN A 41 3.89 -9.49 -6.83
C ASN A 41 3.62 -9.47 -8.34
N ASN A 42 4.62 -9.73 -9.18
CA ASN A 42 4.43 -9.71 -10.62
C ASN A 42 3.39 -10.74 -11.08
N SER A 43 3.33 -11.90 -10.42
CA SER A 43 2.32 -12.92 -10.70
C SER A 43 0.91 -12.47 -10.32
N MET A 44 0.74 -11.86 -9.15
CA MET A 44 -0.56 -11.35 -8.68
C MET A 44 -1.00 -10.13 -9.48
N LEU A 45 -0.11 -9.17 -9.74
CA LEU A 45 -0.37 -7.98 -10.55
C LEU A 45 -0.77 -8.35 -11.99
N THR A 46 -0.12 -9.36 -12.59
CA THR A 46 -0.53 -9.87 -13.90
C THR A 46 -1.93 -10.48 -13.83
N SER A 47 -2.22 -11.24 -12.78
CA SER A 47 -3.55 -11.85 -12.58
C SER A 47 -4.63 -10.78 -12.35
N ALA A 48 -4.33 -9.71 -11.61
CA ALA A 48 -5.21 -8.57 -11.38
C ALA A 48 -5.50 -7.82 -12.69
N ARG A 49 -4.48 -7.57 -13.52
CA ARG A 49 -4.67 -6.95 -14.85
C ARG A 49 -5.48 -7.82 -15.79
N GLU A 50 -5.25 -9.14 -15.80
CA GLU A 50 -6.07 -10.08 -16.57
C GLU A 50 -7.52 -10.15 -16.05
N ALA A 51 -7.73 -9.88 -14.75
CA ALA A 51 -9.03 -9.87 -14.10
C ALA A 51 -9.99 -8.86 -14.75
N PHE A 52 -9.50 -7.69 -15.15
CA PHE A 52 -10.29 -6.67 -15.86
C PHE A 52 -11.00 -7.24 -17.10
N THR A 53 -10.28 -8.02 -17.91
CA THR A 53 -10.87 -8.64 -19.11
C THR A 53 -11.68 -9.88 -18.76
N LYS A 54 -11.17 -10.72 -17.86
CA LYS A 54 -11.79 -12.01 -17.51
C LYS A 54 -13.15 -11.83 -16.83
N TYR A 55 -13.21 -10.90 -15.87
CA TYR A 55 -14.40 -10.62 -15.07
C TYR A 55 -15.20 -9.41 -15.57
N ASN A 56 -14.72 -8.75 -16.63
CA ASN A 56 -15.34 -7.57 -17.24
C ASN A 56 -15.57 -6.49 -16.17
N VAL A 57 -14.47 -6.06 -15.55
CA VAL A 57 -14.48 -5.03 -14.51
C VAL A 57 -14.90 -3.70 -15.12
N GLU A 58 -15.75 -2.99 -14.41
CA GLU A 58 -16.28 -1.67 -14.77
C GLU A 58 -15.20 -0.63 -15.07
N ASP A 59 -15.54 0.35 -15.91
CA ASP A 59 -14.73 1.56 -16.10
C ASP A 59 -15.16 2.68 -15.11
N GLY A 60 -16.16 2.39 -14.28
CA GLY A 60 -16.60 3.11 -13.09
C GLY A 60 -18.06 2.83 -12.76
N HIS A 61 -18.57 3.42 -11.68
CA HIS A 61 -19.98 3.34 -11.30
C HIS A 61 -20.52 4.66 -10.73
N PHE A 62 -21.84 4.80 -10.75
CA PHE A 62 -22.54 5.90 -10.09
C PHE A 62 -23.84 5.42 -9.46
N ASN A 63 -24.28 6.14 -8.43
CA ASN A 63 -25.54 5.89 -7.75
C ASN A 63 -26.54 6.98 -8.10
N LEU A 64 -27.79 6.58 -8.34
CA LEU A 64 -28.91 7.49 -8.50
C LEU A 64 -29.86 7.37 -7.31
N SER A 65 -30.53 8.45 -6.96
CA SER A 65 -31.54 8.44 -5.89
C SER A 65 -32.78 7.59 -6.25
N LYS A 66 -32.98 7.31 -7.53
CA LYS A 66 -34.07 6.49 -8.09
C LYS A 66 -33.62 5.76 -9.35
N GLU A 67 -34.32 4.67 -9.68
CA GLU A 67 -34.10 3.94 -10.93
C GLU A 67 -34.35 4.86 -12.15
N ALA A 68 -33.39 4.87 -13.09
CA ALA A 68 -33.51 5.63 -14.33
C ALA A 68 -34.46 4.92 -15.28
N ASP A 69 -35.32 5.68 -15.96
CA ASP A 69 -36.15 5.13 -17.03
C ASP A 69 -35.34 4.84 -18.30
N ASP A 70 -35.93 4.07 -19.22
CA ASP A 70 -35.28 3.68 -20.48
C ASP A 70 -34.83 4.89 -21.32
N GLU A 71 -35.53 6.03 -21.21
CA GLU A 71 -35.17 7.26 -21.93
C GLU A 71 -33.90 7.90 -21.36
N LEU A 72 -33.81 8.02 -20.03
CA LEU A 72 -32.63 8.53 -19.36
C LEU A 72 -31.43 7.60 -19.56
N ILE A 73 -31.62 6.29 -19.43
CA ILE A 73 -30.56 5.29 -19.72
C ILE A 73 -30.01 5.51 -21.12
N LYS A 74 -30.89 5.58 -22.13
CA LYS A 74 -30.47 5.79 -23.52
C LYS A 74 -29.73 7.11 -23.72
N ARG A 75 -30.20 8.21 -23.11
CA ARG A 75 -29.53 9.51 -23.16
C ARG A 75 -28.15 9.50 -22.51
N ILE A 76 -27.96 8.70 -21.46
CA ILE A 76 -26.65 8.51 -20.83
C ILE A 76 -25.74 7.71 -21.79
N GLU A 77 -26.23 6.60 -22.34
CA GLU A 77 -25.48 5.74 -23.26
C GLU A 77 -25.07 6.43 -24.57
N GLU A 78 -25.85 7.42 -25.05
CA GLU A 78 -25.48 8.28 -26.19
C GLU A 78 -24.14 9.03 -26.01
N ASN A 79 -23.59 9.06 -24.79
CA ASN A 79 -22.28 9.64 -24.47
C ASN A 79 -21.12 8.62 -24.58
N GLY A 80 -21.34 7.49 -25.24
CA GLY A 80 -20.29 6.52 -25.57
C GLY A 80 -19.96 5.55 -24.44
N VAL A 81 -20.96 5.25 -23.60
CA VAL A 81 -20.88 4.28 -22.52
C VAL A 81 -22.03 3.28 -22.64
N THR A 82 -21.82 2.06 -22.16
CA THR A 82 -22.88 1.07 -21.96
C THR A 82 -23.13 0.90 -20.47
N LEU A 83 -24.39 0.96 -20.04
CA LEU A 83 -24.76 0.85 -18.63
C LEU A 83 -25.15 -0.57 -18.23
N TYR A 84 -24.82 -0.93 -16.99
CA TYR A 84 -25.16 -2.21 -16.38
C TYR A 84 -25.70 -1.96 -14.97
N GLN A 85 -26.90 -2.47 -14.69
CA GLN A 85 -27.49 -2.42 -13.35
C GLN A 85 -26.65 -3.28 -12.39
N GLN A 86 -26.23 -2.68 -11.29
CA GLN A 86 -25.47 -3.33 -10.21
C GLN A 86 -26.12 -3.06 -8.84
N PHE A 87 -27.45 -3.08 -8.79
CA PHE A 87 -28.19 -2.76 -7.57
C PHE A 87 -27.81 -3.69 -6.43
N TYR A 88 -27.80 -3.14 -5.22
CA TYR A 88 -27.44 -3.87 -4.03
C TYR A 88 -28.29 -3.48 -2.83
N LYS A 89 -28.36 -4.40 -1.87
CA LYS A 89 -29.02 -4.21 -0.59
C LYS A 89 -28.02 -4.53 0.51
N ASP A 90 -27.89 -3.66 1.50
CA ASP A 90 -27.02 -3.87 2.66
C ASP A 90 -27.87 -4.51 3.77
N PHE A 91 -27.39 -5.60 4.36
CA PHE A 91 -28.06 -6.32 5.46
C PHE A 91 -27.15 -6.43 6.68
N THR A 92 -27.74 -6.55 7.86
CA THR A 92 -26.97 -6.92 9.06
C THR A 92 -26.66 -8.41 8.99
N GLU A 93 -25.37 -8.72 8.93
CA GLU A 93 -24.88 -10.09 8.94
C GLU A 93 -24.61 -10.57 10.37
N THR A 94 -25.10 -11.77 10.67
CA THR A 94 -24.66 -12.54 11.83
C THR A 94 -24.35 -13.98 11.42
N ASN A 95 -23.63 -14.70 12.27
CA ASN A 95 -23.38 -16.13 12.08
C ASN A 95 -23.63 -16.91 13.37
N ASP A 96 -23.51 -18.24 13.33
CA ASP A 96 -23.79 -19.11 14.48
C ASP A 96 -22.96 -18.77 15.74
N LYS A 97 -21.85 -18.03 15.60
CA LYS A 97 -20.99 -17.58 16.71
C LYS A 97 -21.29 -16.16 17.18
N THR A 98 -21.81 -15.29 16.31
CA THR A 98 -21.97 -13.84 16.56
C THR A 98 -23.42 -13.38 16.61
N LYS A 99 -24.40 -14.27 16.39
CA LYS A 99 -25.83 -13.94 16.48
C LYS A 99 -26.28 -13.34 17.83
N ASP A 100 -25.47 -13.52 18.88
CA ASP A 100 -25.72 -13.02 20.24
C ASP A 100 -24.76 -11.87 20.64
N THR A 101 -23.97 -11.32 19.70
CA THR A 101 -23.03 -10.22 19.93
C THR A 101 -23.48 -8.93 19.22
N ASP A 102 -23.20 -7.77 19.81
CA ASP A 102 -23.59 -6.44 19.28
C ASP A 102 -22.69 -5.94 18.12
N ASP A 103 -21.72 -6.74 17.66
CA ASP A 103 -20.83 -6.33 16.56
C ASP A 103 -21.56 -6.44 15.22
N ALA A 104 -22.03 -5.31 14.69
CA ALA A 104 -22.73 -5.24 13.43
C ALA A 104 -21.77 -5.42 12.24
N VAL A 105 -21.85 -6.58 11.59
CA VAL A 105 -21.24 -6.80 10.27
C VAL A 105 -22.27 -6.42 9.20
N ILE A 106 -21.86 -5.70 8.17
CA ILE A 106 -22.71 -5.34 7.04
C ILE A 106 -22.36 -6.21 5.84
N ALA A 107 -23.32 -6.97 5.34
CA ALA A 107 -23.19 -7.69 4.08
C ALA A 107 -23.88 -6.91 2.96
N ARG A 108 -23.09 -6.46 1.97
CA ARG A 108 -23.61 -5.91 0.72
C ARG A 108 -23.93 -7.03 -0.25
N VAL A 109 -25.21 -7.21 -0.54
CA VAL A 109 -25.70 -8.33 -1.32
C VAL A 109 -26.06 -7.87 -2.73
N PHE A 110 -25.52 -8.58 -3.72
CA PHE A 110 -25.83 -8.40 -5.14
C PHE A 110 -26.55 -9.64 -5.71
N LYS A 111 -27.23 -9.45 -6.83
CA LYS A 111 -27.62 -10.58 -7.70
C LYS A 111 -26.34 -11.25 -8.25
N VAL A 112 -26.40 -12.54 -8.58
CA VAL A 112 -25.31 -13.19 -9.34
C VAL A 112 -25.12 -12.45 -10.67
N ARG A 113 -23.93 -11.87 -10.87
CA ARG A 113 -23.58 -11.05 -12.03
C ARG A 113 -22.96 -11.89 -13.16
N ASP A 114 -23.47 -11.75 -14.38
CA ASP A 114 -23.04 -12.50 -15.57
C ASP A 114 -22.40 -11.63 -16.67
N LYS A 115 -22.64 -10.31 -16.65
CA LYS A 115 -22.16 -9.35 -17.67
C LYS A 115 -20.92 -8.57 -17.23
N VAL A 116 -21.02 -7.82 -16.14
CA VAL A 116 -19.98 -6.90 -15.61
C VAL A 116 -19.71 -7.24 -14.14
N ASN A 117 -18.47 -7.02 -13.69
CA ASN A 117 -18.03 -7.27 -12.31
C ASN A 117 -18.34 -8.71 -11.84
N LYS A 118 -18.05 -9.68 -12.70
CA LYS A 118 -18.37 -11.09 -12.45
C LYS A 118 -17.53 -11.63 -11.30
N ALA A 119 -18.15 -12.42 -10.43
CA ALA A 119 -17.45 -13.03 -9.30
C ALA A 119 -16.42 -14.10 -9.75
N SER A 120 -15.24 -14.07 -9.13
CA SER A 120 -14.25 -15.14 -9.21
C SER A 120 -14.53 -16.20 -8.16
N LEU A 121 -15.04 -17.36 -8.59
CA LEU A 121 -15.24 -18.50 -7.68
C LEU A 121 -13.90 -19.10 -7.23
N LEU A 122 -13.60 -19.03 -5.93
CA LEU A 122 -12.38 -19.59 -5.35
C LEU A 122 -12.60 -20.98 -4.77
N LYS A 123 -13.76 -21.21 -4.16
CA LYS A 123 -14.15 -22.49 -3.56
C LYS A 123 -15.66 -22.68 -3.58
N GLY A 124 -16.12 -23.92 -3.73
CA GLY A 124 -17.55 -24.24 -3.73
C GLY A 124 -18.19 -24.00 -5.09
N ARG A 125 -19.39 -23.41 -5.11
CA ARG A 125 -20.12 -22.99 -6.31
C ARG A 125 -20.89 -21.70 -6.05
N LEU A 126 -21.35 -21.03 -7.11
CA LEU A 126 -22.29 -19.93 -6.97
C LEU A 126 -23.67 -20.44 -6.51
N PRO A 127 -24.50 -19.57 -5.90
CA PRO A 127 -25.86 -19.91 -5.52
C PRO A 127 -26.72 -20.29 -6.73
N GLU A 128 -27.49 -21.37 -6.59
CA GLU A 128 -28.39 -21.87 -7.63
C GLU A 128 -29.86 -21.88 -7.16
N LYS A 129 -30.10 -21.78 -5.85
CA LYS A 129 -31.42 -21.83 -5.23
C LYS A 129 -31.55 -20.78 -4.13
N ASP A 130 -32.80 -20.41 -3.84
CA ASP A 130 -33.14 -19.55 -2.71
C ASP A 130 -32.63 -20.16 -1.39
N GLY A 131 -32.18 -19.29 -0.48
CA GLY A 131 -31.49 -19.68 0.75
C GLY A 131 -30.02 -20.08 0.59
N GLU A 132 -29.43 -19.95 -0.60
CA GLU A 132 -27.99 -20.11 -0.84
C GLU A 132 -27.29 -18.76 -1.02
N ILE A 133 -26.08 -18.63 -0.49
CA ILE A 133 -25.27 -17.42 -0.59
C ILE A 133 -23.82 -17.78 -0.94
N ALA A 134 -23.12 -16.90 -1.66
CA ALA A 134 -21.68 -16.93 -1.76
C ALA A 134 -21.11 -15.59 -1.26
N ILE A 135 -20.12 -15.66 -0.39
CA ILE A 135 -19.55 -14.52 0.34
C ILE A 135 -18.08 -14.31 -0.03
N ASP A 136 -17.55 -13.15 0.33
CA ASP A 136 -16.15 -12.84 0.11
C ASP A 136 -15.24 -13.79 0.89
N ARG A 137 -14.17 -14.28 0.25
CA ARG A 137 -13.23 -15.20 0.88
C ARG A 137 -12.44 -14.54 2.01
N MET A 138 -12.06 -13.27 1.87
CA MET A 138 -11.32 -12.56 2.92
C MET A 138 -12.18 -12.37 4.15
N HIS A 139 -13.45 -11.95 3.96
CA HIS A 139 -14.42 -11.87 5.04
C HIS A 139 -14.62 -13.24 5.71
N ALA A 140 -14.83 -14.30 4.91
CA ALA A 140 -15.01 -15.65 5.45
C ALA A 140 -13.83 -16.14 6.28
N ASP A 141 -12.58 -15.87 5.87
CA ASP A 141 -11.39 -16.25 6.62
C ASP A 141 -11.31 -15.50 7.97
N ASN A 142 -11.64 -14.21 8.00
CA ASN A 142 -11.68 -13.39 9.21
C ASN A 142 -12.79 -13.83 10.19
N SER A 143 -13.98 -14.10 9.67
CA SER A 143 -15.14 -14.58 10.44
C SER A 143 -15.06 -16.09 10.76
N SER A 144 -14.00 -16.77 10.30
CA SER A 144 -13.80 -18.21 10.42
C SER A 144 -15.01 -19.02 9.89
N LEU A 145 -15.57 -18.58 8.78
CA LEU A 145 -16.66 -19.18 8.02
C LEU A 145 -16.13 -20.02 6.85
N LYS A 146 -16.86 -21.06 6.47
CA LYS A 146 -16.51 -21.96 5.36
C LYS A 146 -17.73 -22.33 4.55
N VAL A 147 -17.49 -22.79 3.32
CA VAL A 147 -18.54 -23.43 2.51
C VAL A 147 -19.19 -24.56 3.31
N GLY A 148 -20.51 -24.50 3.44
CA GLY A 148 -21.34 -25.41 4.21
C GLY A 148 -21.87 -24.83 5.51
N ASP A 149 -21.27 -23.77 6.03
CA ASP A 149 -21.73 -23.07 7.24
C ASP A 149 -22.98 -22.22 6.95
N ASN A 150 -23.66 -21.78 8.00
CA ASN A 150 -24.81 -20.88 7.91
C ASN A 150 -24.40 -19.44 8.22
N LEU A 151 -25.00 -18.53 7.48
CA LEU A 151 -24.96 -17.09 7.66
C LEU A 151 -26.40 -16.60 7.86
N TYR A 152 -26.60 -15.49 8.55
CA TYR A 152 -27.91 -14.89 8.72
C TYR A 152 -27.88 -13.44 8.28
N LEU A 153 -28.79 -13.07 7.38
CA LEU A 153 -28.99 -11.69 6.95
C LEU A 153 -30.29 -11.19 7.57
N ASP A 154 -30.20 -10.20 8.45
CA ASP A 154 -31.30 -9.72 9.30
C ASP A 154 -32.06 -10.87 10.00
N GLY A 155 -31.30 -11.86 10.47
CA GLY A 155 -31.81 -13.05 11.16
C GLY A 155 -32.38 -14.16 10.24
N LYS A 156 -32.48 -13.94 8.92
CA LYS A 156 -32.91 -14.98 7.95
C LYS A 156 -31.72 -15.88 7.57
N PRO A 157 -31.85 -17.21 7.65
CA PRO A 157 -30.73 -18.12 7.42
C PRO A 157 -30.41 -18.31 5.93
N PHE A 158 -29.12 -18.33 5.61
CA PHE A 158 -28.54 -18.64 4.32
C PHE A 158 -27.43 -19.67 4.48
N LYS A 159 -27.33 -20.59 3.52
CA LYS A 159 -26.24 -21.56 3.47
C LYS A 159 -25.12 -21.06 2.56
N ILE A 160 -23.91 -21.00 3.09
CA ILE A 160 -22.73 -20.61 2.31
C ILE A 160 -22.39 -21.74 1.32
N THR A 161 -22.54 -21.47 0.03
CA THR A 161 -22.27 -22.41 -1.07
C THR A 161 -20.97 -22.13 -1.80
N GLY A 162 -20.47 -20.90 -1.73
CA GLY A 162 -19.24 -20.49 -2.40
C GLY A 162 -18.47 -19.44 -1.61
N LEU A 163 -17.16 -19.45 -1.80
CA LEU A 163 -16.27 -18.34 -1.44
C LEU A 163 -15.79 -17.70 -2.73
N ILE A 164 -15.99 -16.40 -2.86
CA ILE A 164 -15.71 -15.62 -4.05
C ILE A 164 -14.67 -14.54 -3.78
N ALA A 165 -14.15 -13.95 -4.86
CA ALA A 165 -13.50 -12.65 -4.86
C ALA A 165 -14.06 -11.87 -6.03
N MET A 166 -14.35 -10.58 -5.82
CA MET A 166 -14.86 -9.69 -6.86
C MET A 166 -13.79 -8.64 -7.15
N SER A 167 -13.43 -8.45 -8.43
CA SER A 167 -12.31 -7.56 -8.78
C SER A 167 -12.62 -6.07 -8.55
N ASP A 168 -13.92 -5.72 -8.58
CA ASP A 168 -14.48 -4.45 -8.13
C ASP A 168 -14.49 -4.28 -6.59
N TYR A 169 -14.13 -5.33 -5.85
CA TYR A 169 -13.92 -5.36 -4.40
C TYR A 169 -12.65 -6.12 -4.05
N SER A 170 -11.56 -5.85 -4.80
CA SER A 170 -10.23 -6.43 -4.51
C SER A 170 -9.76 -6.05 -3.10
N THR A 171 -10.23 -4.91 -2.60
CA THR A 171 -10.24 -4.48 -1.20
C THR A 171 -11.68 -4.18 -0.77
N LEU A 172 -12.03 -4.54 0.47
CA LEU A 172 -13.39 -4.43 1.00
C LEU A 172 -13.68 -3.01 1.52
N TYR A 173 -13.62 -2.03 0.62
CA TYR A 173 -14.11 -0.67 0.88
C TYR A 173 -15.64 -0.66 0.81
N LYS A 174 -16.32 -0.22 1.87
CA LYS A 174 -17.77 -0.07 1.82
C LYS A 174 -18.16 1.13 0.95
N ASN A 175 -17.45 2.25 1.15
CA ASN A 175 -17.51 3.44 0.32
C ASN A 175 -16.10 3.84 -0.12
N ASN A 176 -16.00 4.49 -1.28
CA ASN A 176 -14.70 4.93 -1.83
C ASN A 176 -14.04 6.07 -1.02
N SER A 177 -14.82 6.77 -0.20
CA SER A 177 -14.38 7.85 0.68
C SER A 177 -13.95 7.37 2.07
N ASP A 178 -14.11 6.07 2.39
CA ASP A 178 -13.63 5.53 3.65
C ASP A 178 -12.10 5.65 3.71
N THR A 179 -11.53 5.92 4.88
CA THR A 179 -10.07 6.09 5.02
C THR A 179 -9.30 4.78 4.84
N MET A 180 -9.94 3.65 5.11
CA MET A 180 -9.38 2.31 5.00
C MET A 180 -10.50 1.28 4.75
N PHE A 181 -10.18 0.22 4.01
CA PHE A 181 -11.09 -0.91 3.86
C PHE A 181 -11.25 -1.70 5.18
N ASP A 182 -12.38 -2.37 5.35
CA ASP A 182 -12.66 -3.18 6.53
C ASP A 182 -13.15 -4.57 6.13
N ALA A 183 -12.29 -5.57 6.26
CA ALA A 183 -12.64 -6.96 6.00
C ALA A 183 -13.22 -7.69 7.23
N LEU A 184 -13.38 -7.02 8.36
CA LEU A 184 -13.94 -7.56 9.60
C LEU A 184 -15.43 -7.22 9.73
N THR A 185 -15.82 -5.99 9.43
CA THR A 185 -17.20 -5.51 9.60
C THR A 185 -17.95 -5.29 8.29
N PHE A 186 -17.33 -5.57 7.15
CA PHE A 186 -17.98 -5.49 5.84
C PHE A 186 -17.72 -6.76 5.01
N ASP A 187 -18.77 -7.25 4.35
CA ASP A 187 -18.76 -8.37 3.40
C ASP A 187 -19.43 -7.96 2.09
N VAL A 188 -19.03 -8.62 1.01
CA VAL A 188 -19.74 -8.57 -0.27
C VAL A 188 -20.18 -9.97 -0.67
N ALA A 189 -21.47 -10.10 -0.98
CA ALA A 189 -22.10 -11.38 -1.21
C ALA A 189 -22.96 -11.38 -2.47
N VAL A 190 -23.17 -12.57 -3.02
CA VAL A 190 -24.09 -12.79 -4.15
C VAL A 190 -25.13 -13.85 -3.81
N ILE A 191 -26.35 -13.65 -4.31
CA ILE A 191 -27.50 -14.57 -4.18
C ILE A 191 -28.26 -14.69 -5.52
N THR A 192 -29.20 -15.63 -5.60
CA THR A 192 -30.08 -15.76 -6.76
C THR A 192 -30.97 -14.53 -6.93
N GLU A 193 -31.33 -14.20 -8.18
CA GLU A 193 -32.21 -13.07 -8.49
C GLU A 193 -33.57 -13.20 -7.79
N SER A 194 -34.18 -14.39 -7.80
CA SER A 194 -35.44 -14.68 -7.10
C SER A 194 -35.35 -14.41 -5.59
N GLN A 195 -34.23 -14.74 -4.96
CA GLN A 195 -34.01 -14.50 -3.54
C GLN A 195 -33.80 -13.01 -3.25
N TYR A 196 -33.06 -12.31 -4.11
CA TYR A 196 -32.78 -10.88 -3.98
C TYR A 196 -34.06 -10.04 -4.07
N ASP A 197 -34.91 -10.34 -5.06
CA ASP A 197 -36.18 -9.62 -5.27
C ASP A 197 -37.17 -9.89 -4.13
N ALA A 198 -37.07 -11.05 -3.45
CA ALA A 198 -37.90 -11.42 -2.30
C ALA A 198 -37.44 -10.81 -0.95
N MET A 199 -36.26 -10.18 -0.91
CA MET A 199 -35.74 -9.56 0.31
C MET A 199 -36.17 -8.10 0.42
N ASP A 200 -36.74 -7.76 1.58
CA ASP A 200 -37.21 -6.42 1.94
C ASP A 200 -36.09 -5.64 2.63
N ALA A 201 -35.50 -4.69 1.91
CA ALA A 201 -34.47 -3.75 2.38
C ALA A 201 -34.34 -2.60 1.37
N ASP A 202 -33.82 -1.46 1.84
CA ASP A 202 -33.54 -0.32 0.99
C ASP A 202 -32.50 -0.69 -0.08
N GLU A 203 -32.86 -0.50 -1.34
CA GLU A 203 -32.03 -0.82 -2.49
C GLU A 203 -31.22 0.40 -2.93
N THR A 204 -29.91 0.23 -3.08
CA THR A 204 -29.07 1.26 -3.72
C THR A 204 -29.05 1.05 -5.22
N ILE A 205 -29.47 2.08 -5.95
CA ILE A 205 -29.57 2.08 -7.41
C ILE A 205 -28.22 2.46 -8.01
N GLN A 206 -27.32 1.47 -8.11
CA GLN A 206 -26.00 1.62 -8.70
C GLN A 206 -25.98 1.17 -10.18
N TYR A 207 -25.37 1.99 -11.03
CA TYR A 207 -25.07 1.65 -12.42
C TYR A 207 -23.56 1.61 -12.62
N ALA A 208 -23.05 0.47 -13.07
CA ALA A 208 -21.69 0.37 -13.60
C ALA A 208 -21.70 0.74 -15.09
N TRP A 209 -20.65 1.40 -15.57
CA TRP A 209 -20.49 1.66 -16.99
C TRP A 209 -19.23 1.02 -17.56
N LEU A 210 -19.29 0.75 -18.86
CA LEU A 210 -18.12 0.44 -19.69
C LEU A 210 -18.06 1.45 -20.84
N TYR A 211 -16.86 1.90 -21.19
CA TYR A 211 -16.68 2.72 -22.39
C TYR A 211 -16.85 1.86 -23.65
N ASP A 212 -17.66 2.33 -24.61
CA ASP A 212 -17.77 1.70 -25.92
C ASP A 212 -16.40 1.65 -26.63
N LYS A 213 -15.60 2.68 -26.38
CA LYS A 213 -14.21 2.78 -26.82
C LYS A 213 -13.31 3.16 -25.65
N LYS A 214 -12.65 2.16 -25.07
CA LYS A 214 -11.74 2.36 -23.92
C LYS A 214 -10.65 3.38 -24.24
N PRO A 215 -10.43 4.38 -23.36
CA PRO A 215 -9.26 5.25 -23.41
C PRO A 215 -7.95 4.44 -23.35
N GLN A 216 -6.90 4.93 -24.01
CA GLN A 216 -5.64 4.17 -24.16
C GLN A 216 -4.65 4.37 -23.02
N ASP A 217 -4.75 5.48 -22.28
CA ASP A 217 -3.85 5.87 -21.21
C ASP A 217 -4.62 6.44 -20.01
N ASP A 218 -3.91 6.57 -18.88
CA ASP A 218 -4.51 7.01 -17.61
C ASP A 218 -5.01 8.47 -17.70
N GLU A 219 -4.31 9.33 -18.46
CA GLU A 219 -4.76 10.70 -18.71
C GLU A 219 -6.07 10.74 -19.50
N GLY A 220 -6.19 9.91 -20.54
CA GLY A 220 -7.42 9.75 -21.31
C GLY A 220 -8.55 9.18 -20.48
N LYS A 221 -8.28 8.21 -19.60
CA LYS A 221 -9.26 7.67 -18.64
C LYS A 221 -9.80 8.77 -17.71
N LYS A 222 -8.89 9.55 -17.12
CA LYS A 222 -9.25 10.66 -16.23
C LYS A 222 -10.13 11.68 -16.95
N LYS A 223 -9.70 12.11 -18.14
CA LYS A 223 -10.43 13.10 -18.92
C LYS A 223 -11.82 12.61 -19.35
N ALA A 224 -11.92 11.36 -19.82
CA ALA A 224 -13.19 10.76 -20.17
C ALA A 224 -14.12 10.62 -18.95
N GLY A 225 -13.58 10.24 -17.80
CA GLY A 225 -14.32 10.17 -16.55
C GLY A 225 -14.82 11.53 -16.08
N ASP A 226 -13.99 12.57 -16.14
CA ASP A 226 -14.38 13.93 -15.77
C ASP A 226 -15.44 14.50 -16.74
N GLU A 227 -15.28 14.27 -18.06
CA GLU A 227 -16.25 14.67 -19.08
C GLU A 227 -17.60 13.94 -18.89
N PHE A 228 -17.56 12.64 -18.60
CA PHE A 228 -18.76 11.86 -18.33
C PHE A 228 -19.47 12.30 -17.05
N ALA A 229 -18.74 12.62 -15.99
CA ALA A 229 -19.31 13.11 -14.74
C ALA A 229 -20.10 14.42 -14.93
N ASN A 230 -19.51 15.39 -15.67
CA ASN A 230 -20.20 16.64 -16.00
C ASN A 230 -21.46 16.37 -16.84
N LYS A 231 -21.37 15.43 -17.79
CA LYS A 231 -22.49 15.09 -18.66
C LYS A 231 -23.62 14.38 -17.91
N LEU A 232 -23.28 13.48 -17.00
CA LEU A 232 -24.23 12.82 -16.11
C LEU A 232 -24.99 13.87 -15.29
N GLY A 233 -24.27 14.84 -14.71
CA GLY A 233 -24.88 15.99 -14.03
C GLY A 233 -25.82 16.79 -14.95
N GLU A 234 -25.40 17.15 -16.16
CA GLU A 234 -26.27 17.85 -17.12
C GLU A 234 -27.55 17.07 -17.48
N LEU A 235 -27.49 15.74 -17.50
CA LEU A 235 -28.62 14.88 -17.87
C LEU A 235 -29.62 14.71 -16.73
N THR A 236 -29.14 14.72 -15.48
CA THR A 236 -29.97 14.61 -14.27
C THR A 236 -30.50 15.97 -13.80
N MET A 237 -29.78 17.06 -14.04
CA MET A 237 -30.20 18.42 -13.63
C MET A 237 -31.63 18.81 -14.05
N PRO A 238 -32.12 18.52 -15.27
CA PRO A 238 -33.50 18.82 -15.65
C PRO A 238 -34.55 18.11 -14.79
N THR A 239 -34.23 16.93 -14.26
CA THR A 239 -35.15 16.18 -13.39
C THR A 239 -35.37 16.89 -12.06
N LEU A 240 -34.41 17.70 -11.59
CA LEU A 240 -34.49 18.48 -10.34
C LEU A 240 -35.40 19.71 -10.41
N PHE A 241 -35.91 20.02 -11.60
CA PHE A 241 -36.83 21.14 -11.85
C PHE A 241 -38.19 20.65 -12.36
N ASP A 242 -38.51 19.37 -12.17
CA ASP A 242 -39.83 18.84 -12.48
C ASP A 242 -40.89 19.53 -11.60
N ALA A 243 -42.13 19.62 -12.11
CA ALA A 243 -43.23 20.21 -11.36
C ALA A 243 -43.60 19.36 -10.13
N ASP A 244 -43.28 18.06 -10.16
CA ASP A 244 -43.37 17.14 -9.05
C ASP A 244 -41.96 16.76 -8.57
N PRO A 245 -41.50 17.27 -7.40
CA PRO A 245 -40.19 16.95 -6.82
C PRO A 245 -39.97 15.45 -6.56
N SER A 246 -41.02 14.63 -6.62
CA SER A 246 -40.87 13.18 -6.55
C SER A 246 -40.28 12.57 -7.83
N ASN A 247 -40.19 13.30 -8.94
CA ASN A 247 -39.52 12.84 -10.17
C ASN A 247 -38.02 13.18 -10.20
N ASP A 248 -37.52 13.89 -9.18
CA ASP A 248 -36.11 14.28 -9.07
C ASP A 248 -35.19 13.05 -9.00
N ILE A 249 -34.25 12.95 -9.94
CA ILE A 249 -33.17 11.96 -9.94
C ILE A 249 -31.86 12.68 -9.66
N LYS A 250 -31.28 12.42 -8.48
CA LYS A 250 -29.99 12.97 -8.06
C LYS A 250 -28.90 11.93 -8.29
N VAL A 251 -27.72 12.40 -8.69
CA VAL A 251 -26.50 11.60 -8.63
C VAL A 251 -26.02 11.64 -7.18
N GLU A 252 -26.09 10.50 -6.50
CA GLU A 252 -25.71 10.39 -5.08
C GLU A 252 -24.23 10.04 -4.90
N ASP A 253 -23.65 9.34 -5.87
CA ASP A 253 -22.26 8.91 -5.85
C ASP A 253 -21.74 8.74 -7.28
N TYR A 254 -20.45 8.95 -7.50
CA TYR A 254 -19.79 8.77 -8.78
C TYR A 254 -18.32 8.44 -8.56
N VAL A 255 -17.94 7.21 -8.92
CA VAL A 255 -16.59 6.68 -8.73
C VAL A 255 -16.09 6.12 -10.06
N PRO A 256 -15.27 6.87 -10.82
CA PRO A 256 -14.63 6.34 -12.00
C PRO A 256 -13.53 5.34 -11.60
N GLU A 257 -13.27 4.35 -12.45
CA GLU A 257 -12.38 3.23 -12.13
C GLU A 257 -10.99 3.67 -11.64
N TYR A 258 -10.41 4.72 -12.20
CA TYR A 258 -9.05 5.17 -11.85
C TYR A 258 -8.90 5.77 -10.44
N VAL A 259 -10.00 6.11 -9.75
CA VAL A 259 -9.99 6.51 -8.32
C VAL A 259 -10.68 5.50 -7.42
N ASN A 260 -11.16 4.38 -7.98
CA ASN A 260 -11.84 3.36 -7.21
C ASN A 260 -10.84 2.57 -6.35
N GLN A 261 -10.83 2.86 -5.05
CA GLN A 261 -9.95 2.25 -4.05
C GLN A 261 -10.24 0.75 -3.88
N ALA A 262 -11.50 0.33 -4.01
CA ALA A 262 -11.90 -1.08 -3.96
C ALA A 262 -11.25 -1.91 -5.09
N ILE A 263 -10.94 -1.27 -6.23
CA ILE A 263 -10.24 -1.87 -7.38
C ILE A 263 -8.72 -1.77 -7.24
N HIS A 264 -8.18 -0.56 -6.99
CA HIS A 264 -6.75 -0.28 -7.19
C HIS A 264 -5.88 -0.37 -5.94
N PHE A 265 -6.44 -0.28 -4.74
CA PHE A 265 -5.62 -0.21 -3.52
C PHE A 265 -4.63 -1.38 -3.42
N ALA A 266 -5.09 -2.60 -3.69
CA ALA A 266 -4.23 -3.78 -3.64
C ALA A 266 -3.09 -3.74 -4.69
N THR A 267 -3.38 -3.26 -5.91
CA THR A 267 -2.36 -3.19 -6.97
C THR A 267 -1.37 -2.05 -6.75
N ASP A 268 -1.83 -0.93 -6.21
CA ASP A 268 -0.96 0.19 -5.84
C ASP A 268 -0.02 -0.20 -4.70
N ASP A 269 -0.54 -0.94 -3.71
CA ASP A 269 0.26 -1.50 -2.61
C ASP A 269 1.34 -2.46 -3.13
N PHE A 270 1.00 -3.31 -4.11
CA PHE A 270 2.00 -4.16 -4.78
C PHE A 270 3.14 -3.31 -5.38
N ASP A 271 2.83 -2.28 -6.16
CA ASP A 271 3.87 -1.48 -6.83
C ASP A 271 4.73 -0.68 -5.83
N ASN A 272 4.12 -0.20 -4.74
CA ASN A 272 4.83 0.47 -3.65
C ASN A 272 5.78 -0.49 -2.91
N ASP A 273 5.32 -1.67 -2.54
CA ASP A 273 6.12 -2.68 -1.83
C ASP A 273 7.32 -3.16 -2.65
N LYS A 274 7.13 -3.32 -3.96
CA LYS A 274 8.20 -3.67 -4.90
C LYS A 274 9.35 -2.67 -4.84
N SER A 275 9.02 -1.39 -4.74
CA SER A 275 9.97 -0.28 -4.68
C SER A 275 10.72 -0.26 -3.34
N ILE A 276 10.00 -0.37 -2.22
CA ILE A 276 10.58 -0.39 -0.86
C ILE A 276 11.56 -1.58 -0.73
N CYS A 277 11.16 -2.77 -1.19
CA CYS A 277 12.00 -3.96 -1.14
C CYS A 277 13.28 -3.83 -1.98
N PHE A 278 13.22 -3.13 -3.12
CA PHE A 278 14.40 -2.87 -3.93
C PHE A 278 15.41 -1.96 -3.21
N TYR A 279 14.95 -0.86 -2.63
CA TYR A 279 15.84 0.04 -1.88
C TYR A 279 16.49 -0.69 -0.70
N LEU A 280 15.72 -1.49 0.04
CA LEU A 280 16.23 -2.33 1.11
C LEU A 280 17.31 -3.30 0.62
N LEU A 281 17.09 -3.98 -0.52
CA LEU A 281 18.09 -4.86 -1.14
C LEU A 281 19.39 -4.11 -1.45
N VAL A 282 19.30 -2.96 -2.12
CA VAL A 282 20.49 -2.19 -2.54
C VAL A 282 21.28 -1.72 -1.32
N ILE A 283 20.62 -1.15 -0.31
CA ILE A 283 21.27 -0.66 0.91
C ILE A 283 22.00 -1.81 1.63
N LEU A 284 21.32 -2.93 1.84
CA LEU A 284 21.91 -4.11 2.47
C LEU A 284 23.08 -4.66 1.65
N MET A 285 22.94 -4.76 0.33
CA MET A 285 24.01 -5.22 -0.55
C MET A 285 25.25 -4.33 -0.49
N VAL A 286 25.07 -3.01 -0.42
CA VAL A 286 26.18 -2.06 -0.25
C VAL A 286 26.89 -2.31 1.08
N ILE A 287 26.15 -2.41 2.19
CA ILE A 287 26.70 -2.70 3.52
C ILE A 287 27.51 -4.01 3.50
N PHE A 288 26.95 -5.10 2.95
CA PHE A 288 27.65 -6.38 2.87
C PHE A 288 28.87 -6.33 1.97
N ALA A 289 28.81 -5.61 0.86
CA ALA A 289 29.96 -5.41 -0.02
C ALA A 289 31.11 -4.69 0.70
N PHE A 290 30.80 -3.67 1.52
CA PHE A 290 31.79 -3.01 2.37
C PHE A 290 32.36 -3.93 3.44
N ILE A 291 31.53 -4.74 4.10
CA ILE A 291 31.98 -5.73 5.10
C ILE A 291 32.96 -6.73 4.45
N PHE A 292 32.64 -7.24 3.26
CA PHE A 292 33.57 -8.08 2.50
C PHE A 292 34.86 -7.34 2.16
N ALA A 293 34.76 -6.09 1.70
CA ALA A 293 35.93 -5.33 1.31
C ALA A 293 36.87 -5.07 2.50
N ILE A 294 36.33 -4.74 3.67
CA ILE A 294 37.10 -4.59 4.92
C ILE A 294 37.74 -5.92 5.30
N ASN A 295 36.98 -7.02 5.24
CA ASN A 295 37.48 -8.35 5.55
C ASN A 295 38.66 -8.75 4.65
N ILE A 296 38.52 -8.59 3.33
CA ILE A 296 39.60 -8.86 2.37
C ILE A 296 40.77 -7.92 2.61
N ASN A 297 40.51 -6.65 2.90
CA ASN A 297 41.56 -5.68 3.16
C ASN A 297 42.41 -6.07 4.39
N ASN A 298 41.79 -6.56 5.46
CA ASN A 298 42.48 -7.11 6.63
C ASN A 298 43.23 -8.40 6.27
N LYS A 299 42.61 -9.30 5.50
CA LYS A 299 43.26 -10.53 5.03
C LYS A 299 44.50 -10.25 4.18
N ILE A 300 44.47 -9.21 3.35
CA ILE A 300 45.64 -8.76 2.57
C ILE A 300 46.79 -8.29 3.48
N GLU A 301 46.49 -7.75 4.67
CA GLU A 301 47.52 -7.41 5.66
C GLU A 301 48.11 -8.65 6.30
N ASP A 302 47.25 -9.58 6.74
CA ASP A 302 47.67 -10.85 7.32
C ASP A 302 48.51 -11.68 6.34
N ASP A 303 48.14 -11.64 5.06
CA ASP A 303 48.81 -12.36 3.98
C ASP A 303 49.98 -11.59 3.34
N SER A 304 50.36 -10.43 3.90
CA SER A 304 51.28 -9.50 3.26
C SER A 304 52.57 -10.17 2.77
N VAL A 305 53.23 -10.96 3.62
CA VAL A 305 54.46 -11.69 3.24
C VAL A 305 54.20 -12.67 2.10
N VAL A 306 53.11 -13.42 2.16
CA VAL A 306 52.76 -14.43 1.15
C VAL A 306 52.51 -13.76 -0.20
N ILE A 307 51.80 -12.63 -0.21
CA ILE A 307 51.59 -11.81 -1.42
C ILE A 307 52.94 -11.32 -1.96
N GLY A 308 53.82 -10.83 -1.10
CA GLY A 308 55.17 -10.37 -1.48
C GLY A 308 55.98 -11.47 -2.15
N THR A 309 56.01 -12.66 -1.55
CA THR A 309 56.71 -13.84 -2.09
C THR A 309 56.12 -14.27 -3.43
N LEU A 310 54.80 -14.38 -3.55
CA LEU A 310 54.14 -14.76 -4.81
C LEU A 310 54.46 -13.76 -5.93
N ARG A 311 54.44 -12.46 -5.65
CA ARG A 311 54.81 -11.45 -6.65
C ARG A 311 56.29 -11.48 -7.03
N ALA A 312 57.18 -11.82 -6.09
CA ALA A 312 58.59 -12.02 -6.38
C ALA A 312 58.83 -13.28 -7.23
N SER A 313 58.00 -14.32 -7.06
CA SER A 313 58.01 -15.56 -7.84
C SER A 313 57.31 -15.44 -9.21
N GLY A 314 56.90 -14.24 -9.64
CA GLY A 314 56.36 -13.99 -10.97
C GLY A 314 54.83 -13.94 -11.09
N TYR A 315 54.07 -14.09 -10.00
CA TYR A 315 52.62 -13.92 -10.05
C TYR A 315 52.22 -12.46 -10.29
N THR A 316 51.27 -12.27 -11.21
CA THR A 316 50.81 -10.95 -11.62
C THR A 316 49.85 -10.34 -10.61
N ARG A 317 49.72 -9.01 -10.65
CA ARG A 317 48.74 -8.25 -9.84
C ARG A 317 47.31 -8.69 -10.12
N ARG A 318 47.01 -9.06 -11.37
CA ARG A 318 45.68 -9.52 -11.80
C ARG A 318 45.35 -10.88 -11.23
N GLU A 319 46.30 -11.81 -11.14
CA GLU A 319 46.09 -13.12 -10.53
C GLU A 319 45.80 -13.00 -9.02
N LEU A 320 46.53 -12.15 -8.31
CA LEU A 320 46.27 -11.88 -6.90
C LEU A 320 44.91 -11.21 -6.68
N LEU A 321 44.60 -10.21 -7.50
CA LEU A 321 43.30 -9.54 -7.45
C LEU A 321 42.16 -10.55 -7.66
N ARG A 322 42.24 -11.41 -8.69
CA ARG A 322 41.24 -12.47 -8.93
C ARG A 322 41.11 -13.41 -7.73
N HIS A 323 42.23 -13.79 -7.12
CA HIS A 323 42.22 -14.66 -5.94
C HIS A 323 41.47 -14.01 -4.77
N TYR A 324 41.83 -12.79 -4.38
CA TYR A 324 41.19 -12.11 -3.25
C TYR A 324 39.73 -11.68 -3.52
N MET A 325 39.35 -11.47 -4.79
CA MET A 325 37.96 -11.22 -5.19
C MET A 325 37.10 -12.48 -5.24
N SER A 326 37.70 -13.66 -5.40
CA SER A 326 36.94 -14.89 -5.67
C SER A 326 36.04 -15.29 -4.51
N LEU A 327 36.44 -15.05 -3.26
CA LEU A 327 35.66 -15.45 -2.09
C LEU A 327 34.33 -14.68 -1.98
N PRO A 328 34.29 -13.33 -1.95
CA PRO A 328 33.02 -12.60 -1.96
C PRO A 328 32.15 -12.97 -3.15
N VAL A 329 32.74 -13.09 -4.34
CA VAL A 329 31.99 -13.39 -5.57
C VAL A 329 31.35 -14.77 -5.50
N ILE A 330 32.07 -15.80 -5.04
CA ILE A 330 31.51 -17.15 -4.89
C ILE A 330 30.40 -17.14 -3.83
N VAL A 331 30.63 -16.52 -2.67
CA VAL A 331 29.63 -16.48 -1.60
C VAL A 331 28.36 -15.77 -2.08
N THR A 332 28.49 -14.61 -2.74
CA THR A 332 27.35 -13.87 -3.28
C THR A 332 26.67 -14.60 -4.42
N LEU A 333 27.39 -15.25 -5.33
CA LEU A 333 26.77 -16.05 -6.40
C LEU A 333 26.01 -17.26 -5.84
N CYS A 334 26.60 -17.98 -4.88
CA CYS A 334 25.91 -19.08 -4.21
C CYS A 334 24.67 -18.57 -3.47
N ALA A 335 24.76 -17.44 -2.77
CA ALA A 335 23.62 -16.85 -2.06
C ALA A 335 22.54 -16.36 -3.04
N ALA A 336 22.92 -15.78 -4.18
CA ALA A 336 21.98 -15.34 -5.20
C ALA A 336 21.26 -16.53 -5.86
N LEU A 337 22.00 -17.60 -6.19
CA LEU A 337 21.43 -18.83 -6.74
C LEU A 337 20.48 -19.49 -5.74
N ALA A 338 20.95 -19.76 -4.53
CA ALA A 338 20.13 -20.38 -3.48
C ALA A 338 18.94 -19.48 -3.12
N GLY A 339 19.16 -18.17 -3.02
CA GLY A 339 18.15 -17.18 -2.71
C GLY A 339 17.06 -17.14 -3.77
N ASN A 340 17.40 -17.08 -5.07
CA ASN A 340 16.41 -17.13 -6.14
C ASN A 340 15.64 -18.46 -6.16
N ILE A 341 16.30 -19.60 -5.93
CA ILE A 341 15.61 -20.89 -5.78
C ILE A 341 14.62 -20.83 -4.61
N GLY A 342 15.05 -20.30 -3.46
CA GLY A 342 14.19 -20.06 -2.30
C GLY A 342 13.06 -19.09 -2.60
N GLY A 343 13.32 -18.07 -3.41
CA GLY A 343 12.38 -17.06 -3.88
C GLY A 343 11.18 -17.69 -4.58
N TYR A 344 11.45 -18.52 -5.58
CA TYR A 344 10.42 -19.20 -6.38
C TYR A 344 9.71 -20.36 -5.67
N THR A 345 10.26 -20.87 -4.56
CA THR A 345 9.74 -22.08 -3.90
C THR A 345 9.10 -21.81 -2.53
N VAL A 346 9.77 -21.06 -1.66
CA VAL A 346 9.37 -20.84 -0.27
C VAL A 346 8.91 -19.40 -0.06
N PHE A 347 9.76 -18.43 -0.37
CA PHE A 347 9.49 -17.02 -0.04
C PHE A 347 8.30 -16.45 -0.81
N LYS A 348 8.08 -16.84 -2.08
CA LYS A 348 6.87 -16.41 -2.79
C LYS A 348 5.58 -16.80 -2.07
N ASN A 349 5.53 -17.96 -1.41
CA ASN A 349 4.31 -18.43 -0.76
C ASN A 349 4.05 -17.65 0.52
N ILE A 350 5.11 -17.27 1.23
CA ILE A 350 5.03 -16.38 2.39
C ILE A 350 4.46 -15.03 1.95
N VAL A 351 5.02 -14.43 0.90
CA VAL A 351 4.55 -13.13 0.40
C VAL A 351 3.12 -13.21 -0.11
N VAL A 352 2.78 -14.22 -0.90
CA VAL A 352 1.41 -14.43 -1.38
C VAL A 352 0.45 -14.56 -0.21
N SER A 353 0.83 -15.30 0.84
CA SER A 353 -0.03 -15.42 2.02
C SER A 353 -0.23 -14.09 2.73
N MET A 354 0.76 -13.19 2.73
CA MET A 354 0.59 -11.84 3.30
C MET A 354 -0.53 -11.09 2.56
N TYR A 355 -0.49 -11.05 1.22
CA TYR A 355 -1.51 -10.34 0.45
C TYR A 355 -2.87 -11.01 0.42
N TYR A 356 -2.95 -12.33 0.28
CA TYR A 356 -4.24 -13.04 0.35
C TYR A 356 -4.84 -13.00 1.76
N ASN A 357 -4.06 -12.76 2.81
CA ASN A 357 -4.59 -12.52 4.16
C ASN A 357 -4.89 -11.03 4.41
N SER A 358 -4.80 -10.17 3.40
CA SER A 358 -5.12 -8.74 3.52
C SER A 358 -6.15 -8.28 2.50
N TYR A 359 -6.20 -8.90 1.33
CA TYR A 359 -6.98 -8.47 0.17
C TYR A 359 -7.85 -9.60 -0.41
N SER A 360 -8.97 -9.25 -1.03
CA SER A 360 -9.83 -10.21 -1.72
C SER A 360 -9.43 -10.40 -3.18
N LEU A 361 -8.39 -11.21 -3.38
CA LEU A 361 -7.79 -11.40 -4.71
C LEU A 361 -8.33 -12.65 -5.42
N PRO A 362 -8.58 -12.58 -6.74
CA PRO A 362 -8.79 -13.76 -7.57
C PRO A 362 -7.59 -14.71 -7.51
N THR A 363 -7.77 -15.98 -7.88
CA THR A 363 -6.65 -16.93 -7.97
C THR A 363 -5.56 -16.46 -8.93
N TYR A 364 -4.29 -16.56 -8.51
CA TYR A 364 -3.13 -16.21 -9.33
C TYR A 364 -2.38 -17.44 -9.86
N LYS A 365 -1.57 -17.24 -10.91
CA LYS A 365 -0.59 -18.23 -11.39
C LYS A 365 0.81 -17.68 -11.28
N THR A 366 1.75 -18.47 -10.75
CA THR A 366 3.15 -18.06 -10.70
C THR A 366 3.75 -18.03 -12.10
N ILE A 367 4.26 -16.87 -12.50
CA ILE A 367 4.93 -16.66 -13.78
C ILE A 367 6.44 -16.42 -13.57
N TRP A 368 7.21 -16.62 -14.63
CA TRP A 368 8.63 -16.27 -14.63
C TRP A 368 8.79 -14.76 -14.62
N ASN A 369 9.57 -14.25 -13.66
CA ASN A 369 9.88 -12.84 -13.57
C ASN A 369 11.37 -12.60 -13.86
N SER A 370 11.66 -12.08 -15.06
CA SER A 370 13.02 -11.73 -15.50
C SER A 370 13.60 -10.52 -14.74
N GLU A 371 12.74 -9.58 -14.34
CA GLU A 371 13.13 -8.42 -13.55
C GLU A 371 13.62 -8.86 -12.16
N ALA A 372 12.88 -9.78 -11.50
CA ALA A 372 13.29 -10.39 -10.24
C ALA A 372 14.68 -11.03 -10.37
N PHE A 373 14.91 -11.83 -11.41
CA PHE A 373 16.21 -12.46 -11.65
C PHE A 373 17.33 -11.43 -11.82
N PHE A 374 17.11 -10.40 -12.64
CA PHE A 374 18.08 -9.34 -12.88
C PHE A 374 18.42 -8.56 -11.60
N LEU A 375 17.40 -8.08 -10.89
CA LEU A 375 17.56 -7.24 -9.70
C LEU A 375 18.12 -8.00 -8.50
N THR A 376 17.84 -9.30 -8.37
CA THR A 376 18.28 -10.08 -7.20
C THR A 376 19.53 -10.91 -7.47
N THR A 377 19.99 -10.99 -8.72
CA THR A 377 21.24 -11.67 -9.08
C THR A 377 22.27 -10.68 -9.61
N LEU A 378 21.99 -10.02 -10.73
CA LEU A 378 23.00 -9.24 -11.44
C LEU A 378 23.38 -7.97 -10.65
N VAL A 379 22.39 -7.28 -10.07
CA VAL A 379 22.65 -6.07 -9.26
C VAL A 379 23.48 -6.39 -8.00
N PRO A 380 23.09 -7.36 -7.14
CA PRO A 380 23.91 -7.78 -6.00
C PRO A 380 25.33 -8.18 -6.36
N VAL A 381 25.50 -8.99 -7.40
CA VAL A 381 26.82 -9.47 -7.84
C VAL A 381 27.66 -8.33 -8.40
N SER A 382 27.07 -7.43 -9.19
CA SER A 382 27.79 -6.28 -9.76
C SER A 382 28.23 -5.29 -8.68
N LEU A 383 27.36 -4.95 -7.72
CA LEU A 383 27.71 -4.12 -6.56
C LEU A 383 28.84 -4.75 -5.74
N MET A 384 28.73 -6.04 -5.45
CA MET A 384 29.75 -6.80 -4.73
C MET A 384 31.10 -6.73 -5.46
N LEU A 385 31.10 -6.97 -6.77
CA LEU A 385 32.28 -6.91 -7.62
C LEU A 385 32.92 -5.51 -7.66
N VAL A 386 32.13 -4.48 -7.94
CA VAL A 386 32.61 -3.11 -8.13
C VAL A 386 33.19 -2.56 -6.83
N ILE A 387 32.46 -2.67 -5.71
CA ILE A 387 32.88 -2.13 -4.41
C ILE A 387 34.17 -2.82 -3.95
N ASN A 388 34.20 -4.16 -3.96
CA ASN A 388 35.39 -4.90 -3.53
C ASN A 388 36.58 -4.62 -4.45
N TYR A 389 36.38 -4.58 -5.78
CA TYR A 389 37.45 -4.25 -6.72
C TYR A 389 38.05 -2.87 -6.45
N VAL A 390 37.21 -1.84 -6.31
CA VAL A 390 37.66 -0.45 -6.08
C VAL A 390 38.45 -0.34 -4.78
N MET A 391 37.99 -1.02 -3.73
CA MET A 391 38.60 -0.94 -2.40
C MET A 391 39.94 -1.68 -2.32
N ILE A 392 40.07 -2.87 -2.90
CA ILE A 392 41.28 -3.69 -2.72
C ILE A 392 42.35 -3.46 -3.80
N ARG A 393 41.97 -3.02 -5.01
CA ARG A 393 42.90 -2.86 -6.15
C ARG A 393 44.10 -1.98 -5.79
N LYS A 394 43.85 -0.88 -5.09
CA LYS A 394 44.86 0.12 -4.77
C LYS A 394 45.98 -0.47 -3.89
N LYS A 395 45.63 -1.37 -2.96
CA LYS A 395 46.58 -2.02 -2.04
C LYS A 395 47.34 -3.17 -2.70
N LEU A 396 46.65 -4.03 -3.46
CA LEU A 396 47.26 -5.18 -4.14
C LEU A 396 48.31 -4.80 -5.19
N PHE A 397 48.30 -3.55 -5.66
CA PHE A 397 49.20 -3.03 -6.68
C PHE A 397 50.52 -2.46 -6.11
N LEU A 398 50.70 -2.42 -4.79
CA LEU A 398 51.95 -2.01 -4.12
C LEU A 398 53.15 -2.89 -4.52
N SER A 399 54.39 -2.39 -4.43
CA SER A 399 55.58 -3.16 -4.84
C SER A 399 55.79 -4.42 -3.96
N PRO A 400 56.34 -5.53 -4.48
CA PRO A 400 56.58 -6.76 -3.72
C PRO A 400 57.41 -6.55 -2.44
N LEU A 401 58.42 -5.67 -2.50
CA LEU A 401 59.26 -5.31 -1.35
C LEU A 401 58.46 -4.70 -0.19
N ARG A 402 57.40 -3.92 -0.48
CA ARG A 402 56.55 -3.33 0.55
C ARG A 402 55.73 -4.39 1.27
N PHE A 403 55.23 -5.37 0.53
CA PHE A 403 54.54 -6.53 1.07
C PHE A 403 55.45 -7.37 1.99
N LEU A 404 56.69 -7.64 1.57
CA LEU A 404 57.67 -8.34 2.41
C LEU A 404 58.04 -7.59 3.70
N ARG A 405 57.99 -6.25 3.67
CA ARG A 405 58.28 -5.38 4.83
C ARG A 405 57.05 -5.02 5.68
N HIS A 406 55.86 -5.54 5.36
CA HIS A 406 54.58 -5.13 5.97
C HIS A 406 54.30 -3.62 5.87
N ASP A 407 54.87 -2.93 4.89
CA ASP A 407 54.64 -1.50 4.64
C ASP A 407 53.50 -1.29 3.63
N LEU A 408 52.29 -1.65 4.04
CA LEU A 408 51.08 -1.57 3.21
C LEU A 408 50.37 -0.21 3.27
N ARG A 409 51.01 0.79 3.87
CA ARG A 409 50.43 2.13 4.01
C ARG A 409 50.38 2.81 2.64
N MET A 410 49.16 3.17 2.23
CA MET A 410 48.89 3.77 0.93
C MET A 410 49.32 5.24 0.81
N SER A 411 49.40 5.97 1.93
CA SER A 411 49.91 7.35 1.97
C SER A 411 51.22 7.41 2.74
N LYS A 412 52.25 8.03 2.14
CA LYS A 412 53.52 8.34 2.80
C LYS A 412 53.38 9.37 3.93
N ARG A 413 52.25 10.08 4.00
CA ARG A 413 51.94 11.09 5.03
C ARG A 413 50.44 11.15 5.28
N LYS A 414 49.93 10.43 6.28
CA LYS A 414 48.96 11.07 7.18
C LYS A 414 49.82 11.70 8.27
N LYS A 415 50.00 13.03 8.28
CA LYS A 415 50.47 13.69 9.49
C LYS A 415 49.52 13.20 10.59
N ALA A 416 50.04 12.57 11.63
CA ALA A 416 49.22 12.13 12.74
C ALA A 416 48.37 13.33 13.17
N VAL A 417 47.04 13.18 13.24
CA VAL A 417 46.16 14.26 13.66
C VAL A 417 46.73 14.81 14.98
N LYS A 418 47.06 16.11 14.97
CA LYS A 418 47.61 16.79 16.12
C LYS A 418 46.50 16.92 17.14
N LEU A 419 46.38 15.91 17.98
CA LEU A 419 45.46 15.90 19.10
C LEU A 419 46.07 16.70 20.27
N PRO A 420 45.24 17.43 21.05
CA PRO A 420 45.65 18.10 22.27
C PRO A 420 46.36 17.17 23.27
N HIS A 421 46.97 17.75 24.30
CA HIS A 421 47.64 17.00 25.38
C HIS A 421 46.64 16.33 26.34
N TRP A 422 45.82 15.42 25.82
CA TRP A 422 44.97 14.54 26.61
C TRP A 422 45.77 13.39 27.22
N ARG A 423 45.19 12.72 28.23
CA ARG A 423 45.71 11.47 28.80
C ARG A 423 46.05 10.48 27.66
N PHE A 424 47.19 9.80 27.79
CA PHE A 424 47.77 8.96 26.74
C PHE A 424 46.75 8.00 26.11
N PHE A 425 45.98 7.28 26.92
CA PHE A 425 44.99 6.31 26.43
C PHE A 425 43.88 6.95 25.59
N SER A 426 43.31 8.08 26.00
CA SER A 426 42.28 8.79 25.24
C SER A 426 42.83 9.30 23.90
N ARG A 427 44.04 9.88 23.95
CA ARG A 427 44.74 10.37 22.75
C ARG A 427 45.05 9.24 21.76
N PHE A 428 45.50 8.09 22.27
CA PHE A 428 45.80 6.90 21.47
C PHE A 428 44.53 6.32 20.82
N ARG A 429 43.45 6.14 21.60
CA ARG A 429 42.15 5.64 21.09
C ARG A 429 41.60 6.53 19.98
N ILE A 430 41.54 7.84 20.20
CA ILE A 430 41.02 8.81 19.22
C ILE A 430 41.88 8.83 17.96
N ARG A 431 43.22 8.76 18.11
CA ARG A 431 44.11 8.66 16.96
C ARG A 431 43.88 7.36 16.16
N ASN A 432 43.59 6.25 16.83
CA ASN A 432 43.29 4.99 16.16
C ASN A 432 41.99 5.09 15.35
N VAL A 433 40.94 5.69 15.93
CA VAL A 433 39.66 5.95 15.23
C VAL A 433 39.86 6.84 14.01
N LEU A 434 40.54 7.99 14.15
CA LEU A 434 40.78 8.92 13.05
C LEU A 434 41.63 8.32 11.93
N ASN A 435 42.57 7.43 12.27
CA ASN A 435 43.36 6.73 11.26
C ASN A 435 42.54 5.72 10.46
N ASN A 436 41.56 5.08 11.11
CA ASN A 436 40.67 4.05 10.55
C ASN A 436 39.23 4.54 10.31
N ILE A 437 39.05 5.86 10.13
CA ILE A 437 37.72 6.51 10.12
C ILE A 437 36.76 5.91 9.10
N SER A 438 37.25 5.44 7.95
CA SER A 438 36.41 4.80 6.92
C SER A 438 35.70 3.54 7.44
N SER A 439 36.38 2.70 8.22
CA SER A 439 35.76 1.50 8.78
C SER A 439 34.76 1.84 9.88
N TYR A 440 35.06 2.85 10.70
CA TYR A 440 34.15 3.32 11.74
C TYR A 440 32.91 4.01 11.17
N LEU A 441 33.03 4.75 10.06
CA LEU A 441 31.89 5.34 9.36
C LEU A 441 30.94 4.27 8.80
N VAL A 442 31.48 3.23 8.17
CA VAL A 442 30.67 2.10 7.69
C VAL A 442 29.96 1.41 8.84
N LEU A 443 30.66 1.15 9.95
CA LEU A 443 30.07 0.56 11.15
C LEU A 443 28.96 1.46 11.71
N PHE A 444 29.21 2.77 11.83
CA PHE A 444 28.23 3.74 12.33
C PHE A 444 26.97 3.77 11.47
N ILE A 445 27.11 3.91 10.14
CA ILE A 445 25.97 3.92 9.20
C ILE A 445 25.19 2.60 9.29
N GLY A 446 25.89 1.46 9.31
CA GLY A 446 25.25 0.15 9.45
C GLY A 446 24.50 0.00 10.77
N THR A 447 25.09 0.43 11.89
CA THR A 447 24.44 0.41 13.20
C THR A 447 23.24 1.35 13.25
N CYS A 448 23.37 2.59 12.77
CA CYS A 448 22.26 3.53 12.69
C CYS A 448 21.10 2.98 11.85
N PHE A 449 21.39 2.38 10.70
CA PHE A 449 20.38 1.76 9.86
C PHE A 449 19.63 0.63 10.58
N VAL A 450 20.36 -0.28 11.24
CA VAL A 450 19.74 -1.35 12.05
C VAL A 450 18.92 -0.79 13.20
N MET A 451 19.40 0.28 13.86
CA MET A 451 18.65 0.94 14.94
C MET A 451 17.36 1.60 14.43
N ILE A 452 17.36 2.19 13.22
CA ILE A 452 16.15 2.75 12.60
C ILE A 452 15.15 1.62 12.32
N LEU A 453 15.58 0.51 11.71
CA LEU A 453 14.69 -0.63 11.48
C LEU A 453 14.09 -1.19 12.78
N LEU A 454 14.90 -1.23 13.84
CA LEU A 454 14.46 -1.68 15.16
C LEU A 454 13.48 -0.69 15.81
N LEU A 455 13.69 0.62 15.63
CA LEU A 455 12.74 1.66 16.06
C LEU A 455 11.39 1.49 15.38
N PHE A 456 11.33 1.24 14.07
CA PHE A 456 10.08 0.96 13.38
C PHE A 456 9.43 -0.34 13.89
N SER A 457 10.21 -1.41 14.03
CA SER A 457 9.70 -2.71 14.49
C SER A 457 9.10 -2.68 15.89
N ILE A 458 9.65 -1.87 16.80
CA ILE A 458 9.17 -1.78 18.19
C ILE A 458 8.17 -0.63 18.36
N GLY A 459 8.38 0.50 17.68
CA GLY A 459 7.58 1.72 17.87
C GLY A 459 6.28 1.76 17.05
N MET A 460 6.19 1.07 15.91
CA MET A 460 4.96 1.07 15.11
C MET A 460 3.75 0.48 15.87
N PRO A 461 3.86 -0.70 16.53
CA PRO A 461 2.75 -1.24 17.33
C PRO A 461 2.25 -0.26 18.39
N ASP A 462 3.16 0.30 19.21
CA ASP A 462 2.80 1.26 20.26
C ASP A 462 2.16 2.54 19.69
N THR A 463 2.62 2.99 18.52
CA THR A 463 2.08 4.18 17.84
C THR A 463 0.66 3.92 17.34
N LEU A 464 0.42 2.74 16.75
CA LEU A 464 -0.92 2.33 16.30
C LEU A 464 -1.87 2.17 17.49
N ASP A 465 -1.44 1.52 18.58
CA ASP A 465 -2.24 1.36 19.79
C ASP A 465 -2.65 2.72 20.38
N LYS A 466 -1.71 3.68 20.42
CA LYS A 466 -1.99 5.05 20.87
C LYS A 466 -2.97 5.74 19.92
N TYR A 467 -2.77 5.66 18.61
CA TYR A 467 -3.67 6.26 17.62
C TYR A 467 -5.10 5.71 17.74
N MET A 468 -5.25 4.38 17.81
CA MET A 468 -6.54 3.72 18.01
C MET A 468 -7.25 4.16 19.29
N THR A 469 -6.48 4.49 20.33
CA THR A 469 -7.01 4.91 21.63
C THR A 469 -7.36 6.40 21.68
N ASP A 470 -6.61 7.26 20.99
CA ASP A 470 -6.73 8.72 21.09
C ASP A 470 -7.60 9.32 19.98
N ALA A 471 -7.56 8.78 18.75
CA ALA A 471 -8.33 9.32 17.62
C ALA A 471 -9.85 9.40 17.90
N PRO A 472 -10.52 8.37 18.47
CA PRO A 472 -11.94 8.47 18.81
C PRO A 472 -12.26 9.53 19.87
N LYS A 473 -11.32 9.84 20.77
CA LYS A 473 -11.50 10.86 21.83
C LYS A 473 -11.40 12.28 21.31
N GLN A 474 -10.73 12.47 20.17
CA GLN A 474 -10.54 13.77 19.52
C GLN A 474 -11.56 14.02 18.40
N MET A 475 -12.52 13.11 18.20
CA MET A 475 -13.69 13.39 17.36
C MET A 475 -14.65 14.31 18.11
N TYR A 476 -15.25 15.29 17.42
CA TYR A 476 -16.22 16.22 18.04
C TYR A 476 -17.49 15.52 18.53
N ALA A 477 -17.81 14.34 17.99
CA ALA A 477 -18.90 13.48 18.45
C ALA A 477 -18.47 12.00 18.36
N GLN A 478 -18.83 11.22 19.38
CA GLN A 478 -18.52 9.78 19.47
C GLN A 478 -19.24 8.96 18.38
N TYR A 479 -20.46 9.37 18.02
CA TYR A 479 -21.27 8.73 16.99
C TYR A 479 -21.74 9.79 16.00
N GLN A 480 -21.58 9.51 14.71
CA GLN A 480 -21.98 10.38 13.61
C GLN A 480 -22.76 9.55 12.60
N TYR A 481 -23.91 10.05 12.18
CA TYR A 481 -24.78 9.39 11.21
C TYR A 481 -24.97 10.32 10.03
N PHE A 482 -24.48 9.93 8.86
CA PHE A 482 -24.67 10.65 7.61
C PHE A 482 -25.92 10.12 6.92
N LEU A 483 -26.92 10.98 6.76
CA LEU A 483 -28.17 10.63 6.08
C LEU A 483 -28.03 10.96 4.60
N ARG A 484 -28.34 10.01 3.71
CA ARG A 484 -28.42 10.26 2.26
C ARG A 484 -29.54 11.24 1.90
N SER A 485 -30.64 11.18 2.66
CA SER A 485 -31.81 12.06 2.52
C SER A 485 -32.34 12.43 3.90
N THR A 486 -32.96 13.59 4.02
CA THR A 486 -33.69 13.99 5.23
C THR A 486 -35.09 13.36 5.30
N ILE A 487 -35.51 12.67 4.23
CA ILE A 487 -36.84 12.08 4.05
C ILE A 487 -36.67 10.59 3.71
N ASP A 488 -37.46 9.73 4.35
CA ASP A 488 -37.53 8.29 4.05
C ASP A 488 -38.26 7.99 2.73
N LEU A 489 -38.22 6.72 2.28
CA LEU A 489 -38.90 6.29 1.05
C LEU A 489 -40.43 6.45 1.10
N SER A 490 -41.01 6.58 2.30
CA SER A 490 -42.44 6.80 2.53
C SER A 490 -42.81 8.29 2.56
N GLY A 491 -41.84 9.20 2.39
CA GLY A 491 -42.05 10.64 2.40
C GLY A 491 -42.04 11.30 3.78
N ASN A 492 -41.63 10.61 4.84
CA ASN A 492 -41.56 11.17 6.20
C ASN A 492 -40.16 11.69 6.54
N GLU A 493 -40.09 12.75 7.35
CA GLU A 493 -38.81 13.25 7.85
C GLU A 493 -38.12 12.21 8.76
N ILE A 494 -36.84 11.95 8.48
CA ILE A 494 -36.03 11.06 9.31
C ILE A 494 -35.75 11.76 10.64
N THR A 495 -36.15 11.11 11.73
CA THR A 495 -35.98 11.61 13.09
C THR A 495 -35.36 10.55 14.00
N THR A 496 -34.77 10.98 15.10
CA THR A 496 -34.21 10.08 16.12
C THR A 496 -34.83 10.38 17.47
N SER A 497 -35.09 9.32 18.25
CA SER A 497 -35.57 9.43 19.63
C SER A 497 -34.46 9.73 20.63
N ASN A 498 -33.19 9.74 20.19
CA ASN A 498 -32.06 10.02 21.07
C ASN A 498 -31.99 11.53 21.43
N PRO A 499 -32.20 11.92 22.70
CA PRO A 499 -32.26 13.34 23.10
C PRO A 499 -30.90 14.05 23.04
N ASP A 500 -29.81 13.30 22.93
CA ASP A 500 -28.46 13.86 22.81
C ASP A 500 -28.09 14.17 21.36
N ALA A 501 -28.79 13.60 20.38
CA ALA A 501 -28.51 13.83 18.97
C ALA A 501 -28.69 15.30 18.56
N GLU A 502 -27.78 15.79 17.72
CA GLU A 502 -27.83 17.13 17.14
C GLU A 502 -27.82 17.02 15.62
N LYS A 503 -28.70 17.77 14.94
CA LYS A 503 -28.69 17.85 13.48
C LYS A 503 -27.57 18.79 13.05
N ALA A 504 -26.79 18.35 12.06
CA ALA A 504 -25.80 19.15 11.36
C ALA A 504 -26.01 19.02 9.85
N CYS A 505 -25.59 20.03 9.10
CA CYS A 505 -25.53 19.93 7.64
C CYS A 505 -24.14 19.44 7.26
N VAL A 506 -24.05 18.50 6.33
CA VAL A 506 -22.77 18.00 5.83
C VAL A 506 -22.78 18.07 4.31
N SER A 507 -21.68 18.54 3.75
CA SER A 507 -21.40 18.51 2.33
C SER A 507 -19.93 18.14 2.11
N THR A 508 -19.57 17.85 0.86
CA THR A 508 -18.18 17.57 0.47
C THR A 508 -17.81 18.54 -0.64
N LEU A 509 -16.68 19.23 -0.47
CA LEU A 509 -16.07 20.04 -1.51
C LEU A 509 -14.68 19.49 -1.83
N ILE A 510 -14.15 19.83 -3.01
CA ILE A 510 -12.83 19.39 -3.44
C ILE A 510 -11.84 20.54 -3.49
N THR A 511 -10.58 20.26 -3.15
CA THR A 511 -9.47 21.19 -3.31
C THR A 511 -9.18 21.46 -4.79
N ILE A 512 -8.82 22.70 -5.13
CA ILE A 512 -8.42 23.06 -6.50
C ILE A 512 -6.99 23.59 -6.62
N ASP A 513 -6.34 23.87 -5.50
CA ASP A 513 -5.03 24.51 -5.44
C ASP A 513 -3.91 23.47 -5.18
N ASP A 514 -2.76 23.66 -5.85
CA ASP A 514 -1.53 22.83 -5.76
C ASP A 514 -0.97 22.86 -4.31
N PRO A 515 -0.48 21.75 -3.72
CA PRO A 515 0.02 20.52 -4.38
C PRO A 515 -0.94 19.34 -4.50
N HIS A 516 -2.13 19.39 -3.92
CA HIS A 516 -3.01 18.22 -3.84
C HIS A 516 -4.42 18.58 -4.33
N VAL A 517 -4.56 18.66 -5.65
CA VAL A 517 -5.82 18.97 -6.37
C VAL A 517 -6.75 17.76 -6.36
N GLY A 518 -8.03 17.99 -6.02
CA GLY A 518 -9.08 16.98 -6.04
C GLY A 518 -9.20 16.18 -4.74
N GLU A 519 -8.62 16.65 -3.63
CA GLU A 519 -8.88 16.05 -2.32
C GLU A 519 -10.25 16.46 -1.79
N GLU A 520 -11.01 15.48 -1.32
CA GLU A 520 -12.31 15.70 -0.69
C GLU A 520 -12.14 16.27 0.73
N ILE A 521 -12.80 17.40 0.96
CA ILE A 521 -12.84 18.12 2.21
C ILE A 521 -14.29 18.09 2.71
N MET A 522 -14.51 17.49 3.86
CA MET A 522 -15.82 17.48 4.50
C MET A 522 -16.13 18.89 5.01
N VAL A 523 -17.33 19.40 4.71
CA VAL A 523 -17.82 20.69 5.19
C VAL A 523 -19.00 20.44 6.11
N VAL A 524 -18.86 20.85 7.36
CA VAL A 524 -19.88 20.67 8.40
C VAL A 524 -20.42 22.01 8.84
N GLY A 525 -21.72 22.19 8.59
CA GLY A 525 -22.55 23.28 9.11
C GLY A 525 -22.97 22.99 10.54
N TYR A 526 -22.61 23.85 11.49
CA TYR A 526 -22.92 23.67 12.91
C TYR A 526 -23.89 24.73 13.43
N ASN A 527 -24.74 24.36 14.40
CA ASN A 527 -25.59 25.35 15.06
C ASN A 527 -24.79 26.20 16.06
N GLU A 528 -25.10 27.48 16.19
CA GLU A 528 -24.44 28.41 17.15
C GLU A 528 -24.38 27.86 18.59
N ASN A 529 -25.37 27.06 18.98
CA ASN A 529 -25.46 26.44 20.32
C ASN A 529 -25.09 24.95 20.33
N SER A 530 -24.24 24.50 19.40
CA SER A 530 -23.88 23.10 19.29
C SER A 530 -23.31 22.53 20.59
N LYS A 531 -23.78 21.34 20.99
CA LYS A 531 -23.25 20.61 22.15
C LYS A 531 -21.86 20.03 21.84
N TYR A 532 -21.61 19.70 20.58
CA TYR A 532 -20.46 18.92 20.11
C TYR A 532 -19.37 19.77 19.49
N ILE A 533 -19.74 20.78 18.68
CA ILE A 533 -18.79 21.65 17.99
C ILE A 533 -18.68 22.96 18.77
N LYS A 534 -17.50 23.24 19.33
CA LYS A 534 -17.26 24.41 20.19
C LYS A 534 -16.32 25.40 19.52
N ILE A 535 -16.87 26.28 18.70
CA ILE A 535 -16.12 27.36 18.06
C ILE A 535 -16.20 28.62 18.91
N SER A 536 -15.04 29.22 19.19
CA SER A 536 -14.87 30.30 20.18
C SER A 536 -15.25 31.68 19.67
N GLN A 537 -15.44 31.85 18.36
CA GLN A 537 -15.75 33.11 17.70
C GLN A 537 -16.98 32.97 16.80
N GLU A 538 -17.82 33.99 16.73
CA GLU A 538 -18.87 34.06 15.70
C GLU A 538 -18.22 34.19 14.32
N LEU A 539 -18.66 33.33 13.39
CA LEU A 539 -18.16 33.29 12.02
C LEU A 539 -19.16 33.96 11.08
N ASN A 540 -18.65 34.70 10.10
CA ASN A 540 -19.45 35.10 8.94
C ASN A 540 -19.60 33.93 7.95
N ALA A 541 -20.54 34.04 6.99
CA ALA A 541 -20.85 32.96 6.04
C ALA A 541 -19.65 32.43 5.22
N ASN A 542 -18.62 33.25 4.97
CA ASN A 542 -17.40 32.84 4.25
C ASN A 542 -16.19 32.64 5.17
N GLU A 543 -16.41 32.58 6.49
CA GLU A 543 -15.37 32.38 7.49
C GLU A 543 -15.51 31.00 8.08
N ILE A 544 -14.38 30.31 8.24
CA ILE A 544 -14.37 28.89 8.60
C ILE A 544 -13.32 28.56 9.65
N TYR A 545 -13.51 27.43 10.33
CA TYR A 545 -12.45 26.74 11.04
C TYR A 545 -12.03 25.52 10.23
N VAL A 546 -10.73 25.24 10.19
CA VAL A 546 -10.18 24.02 9.56
C VAL A 546 -9.68 23.08 10.64
N SER A 547 -9.79 21.77 10.43
CA SER A 547 -9.17 20.81 11.36
C SER A 547 -7.64 20.89 11.35
N GLU A 548 -7.00 20.55 12.47
CA GLU A 548 -5.54 20.48 12.60
C GLU A 548 -4.86 19.62 11.51
N PRO A 549 -5.32 18.40 11.17
CA PRO A 549 -4.78 17.63 10.05
C PRO A 549 -4.86 18.34 8.70
N TYR A 550 -5.94 19.10 8.46
CA TYR A 550 -6.08 19.88 7.21
C TYR A 550 -5.10 21.04 7.17
N ALA A 551 -4.95 21.75 8.28
CA ALA A 551 -3.96 22.83 8.41
C ALA A 551 -2.53 22.30 8.25
N ASP A 552 -2.16 21.23 8.96
CA ASP A 552 -0.81 20.65 8.92
C ASP A 552 -0.45 20.11 7.54
N LYS A 553 -1.39 19.40 6.89
CA LYS A 553 -1.16 18.78 5.58
C LYS A 553 -0.90 19.82 4.49
N PHE A 554 -1.62 20.93 4.53
CA PHE A 554 -1.53 21.99 3.51
C PHE A 554 -0.70 23.20 3.96
N GLY A 555 -0.16 23.19 5.18
CA GLY A 555 0.59 24.30 5.75
C GLY A 555 -0.23 25.58 5.90
N LEU A 556 -1.53 25.44 6.26
CA LEU A 556 -2.46 26.56 6.39
C LEU A 556 -2.36 27.20 7.77
N GLU A 557 -2.47 28.52 7.81
CA GLU A 557 -2.48 29.30 9.05
C GLU A 557 -3.77 30.12 9.19
N GLU A 558 -4.03 30.63 10.40
CA GLU A 558 -5.13 31.56 10.63
C GLU A 558 -4.96 32.83 9.79
N GLY A 559 -5.99 33.18 9.03
CA GLY A 559 -6.01 34.34 8.13
C GLY A 559 -5.86 34.00 6.66
N ASP A 560 -5.45 32.79 6.32
CA ASP A 560 -5.35 32.31 4.94
C ASP A 560 -6.73 32.20 4.27
N VAL A 561 -6.73 32.21 2.94
CA VAL A 561 -7.92 32.00 2.11
C VAL A 561 -7.72 30.75 1.29
N ILE A 562 -8.67 29.82 1.38
CA ILE A 562 -8.69 28.57 0.61
C ILE A 562 -9.83 28.61 -0.40
N THR A 563 -9.62 27.98 -1.56
CA THR A 563 -10.67 27.81 -2.57
C THR A 563 -11.09 26.35 -2.62
N LEU A 564 -12.39 26.12 -2.42
CA LEU A 564 -13.01 24.81 -2.54
C LEU A 564 -14.05 24.81 -3.65
N LYS A 565 -14.24 23.67 -4.30
CA LYS A 565 -15.16 23.52 -5.44
C LYS A 565 -16.19 22.44 -5.14
N GLU A 566 -17.43 22.65 -5.54
CA GLU A 566 -18.43 21.59 -5.49
C GLU A 566 -18.12 20.52 -6.55
N GLN A 567 -18.30 19.26 -6.15
CA GLN A 567 -18.04 18.12 -7.03
C GLN A 567 -19.05 18.12 -8.17
N PHE A 568 -18.60 17.87 -9.40
CA PHE A 568 -19.43 17.76 -10.61
C PHE A 568 -20.16 19.04 -11.06
N THR A 569 -19.95 20.18 -10.40
CA THR A 569 -20.46 21.48 -10.86
C THR A 569 -19.32 22.42 -11.21
N SER A 570 -19.62 23.61 -11.72
CA SER A 570 -18.64 24.69 -11.91
C SER A 570 -18.54 25.64 -10.70
N SER A 571 -19.27 25.35 -9.61
CA SER A 571 -19.36 26.21 -8.43
C SER A 571 -18.06 26.20 -7.61
N LYS A 572 -17.56 27.38 -7.26
CA LYS A 572 -16.36 27.58 -6.43
C LYS A 572 -16.67 28.50 -5.27
N TYR A 573 -16.01 28.27 -4.14
CA TYR A 573 -16.21 28.97 -2.89
C TYR A 573 -14.85 29.35 -2.28
N ASP A 574 -14.71 30.63 -1.95
CA ASP A 574 -13.53 31.16 -1.27
C ASP A 574 -13.85 31.29 0.23
N PHE A 575 -13.08 30.61 1.08
CA PHE A 575 -13.25 30.63 2.52
C PHE A 575 -12.04 31.20 3.23
N LYS A 576 -12.27 32.06 4.23
CA LYS A 576 -11.22 32.62 5.08
C LYS A 576 -11.10 31.83 6.38
N ILE A 577 -9.88 31.37 6.68
CA ILE A 577 -9.58 30.61 7.90
C ILE A 577 -9.53 31.56 9.10
N LYS A 578 -10.36 31.30 10.11
CA LYS A 578 -10.42 32.03 11.39
C LYS A 578 -9.82 31.30 12.55
N GLY A 579 -9.59 30.01 12.39
CA GLY A 579 -8.93 29.22 13.41
C GLY A 579 -8.73 27.79 12.96
N ILE A 580 -7.91 27.11 13.74
CA ILE A 580 -7.63 25.69 13.60
C ILE A 580 -8.34 24.99 14.74
N TYR A 581 -9.15 23.99 14.41
CA TYR A 581 -9.93 23.20 15.36
C TYR A 581 -9.18 21.91 15.69
N ASP A 582 -9.05 21.61 16.99
CA ASP A 582 -8.43 20.38 17.51
C ASP A 582 -9.37 19.19 17.22
N TYR A 583 -9.13 18.55 16.08
CA TYR A 583 -9.88 17.41 15.57
C TYR A 583 -8.96 16.55 14.72
N MET A 584 -8.82 15.28 15.06
CA MET A 584 -7.87 14.34 14.43
C MET A 584 -8.55 13.29 13.53
N GLY A 585 -9.84 13.44 13.23
CA GLY A 585 -10.64 12.42 12.55
C GLY A 585 -10.53 12.42 11.02
N SER A 586 -10.44 13.58 10.38
CA SER A 586 -10.44 13.73 8.92
C SER A 586 -10.06 15.17 8.51
N LEU A 587 -9.97 15.41 7.20
CA LEU A 587 -9.83 16.75 6.63
C LEU A 587 -11.21 17.42 6.59
N ILE A 588 -11.48 18.32 7.53
CA ILE A 588 -12.79 18.93 7.71
C ILE A 588 -12.71 20.45 7.84
N VAL A 589 -13.77 21.10 7.37
CA VAL A 589 -14.07 22.51 7.50
C VAL A 589 -15.36 22.67 8.30
N PHE A 590 -15.36 23.56 9.28
CA PHE A 590 -16.53 23.91 10.08
C PHE A 590 -16.99 25.33 9.72
N MET A 591 -18.29 25.48 9.46
CA MET A 591 -18.90 26.76 9.12
C MET A 591 -20.29 26.91 9.78
N PRO A 592 -20.75 28.15 10.03
CA PRO A 592 -22.01 28.40 10.73
C PRO A 592 -23.26 28.07 9.90
#